data_AF-X1I4W6-F1
#
_entry.id   AF-X1I4W6-F1
#
_cell.length_a   1.000
_cell.length_b   1.000
_cell.length_c   1.000
_cell.angle_alpha   90.00
_cell.angle_beta   90.00
_cell.angle_gamma   90.00
#
_symmetry.space_group_name_H-M   'P 1'
#
loop_
_entity.id
_entity.type
_entity.pdbx_description
1 polymer ?
#
loop_
_entity_poly.entity_id
_entity_poly.type
_entity_poly.pdbx_seq_one_letter_code
_entity_poly.pdbx_strand_id
1 'polypeptide(L)'
;MKAKGKKLISLFLVFSLMMLSANLYAKERRGAKLIITKKDGQQIKGELITVKPNSLLLLNTEGKDVSVDIADINVIRIVKKSMYRMGMGMVIGGLTAAGIGALIGFSKGDDPNLAIQWGLTAEGKALVYGLLVGGLGIFLGGIIGVIAG
;
A
#
# COMPACT_ATOMS: atom_id res chain seq x y z
N MET A 1 -20.40 19.43 -29.77
CA MET A 1 -19.12 19.66 -29.05
C MET A 1 -18.34 18.34 -28.96
N LYS A 2 -17.36 18.10 -29.85
CA LYS A 2 -16.58 16.86 -29.98
C LYS A 2 -15.11 17.15 -29.66
N ALA A 3 -14.73 17.19 -28.37
CA ALA A 3 -13.31 17.32 -27.98
C ALA A 3 -12.95 16.78 -26.57
N LYS A 4 -13.92 16.36 -25.75
CA LYS A 4 -13.65 16.02 -24.34
C LYS A 4 -13.03 14.63 -24.12
N GLY A 5 -13.19 13.69 -25.04
CA GLY A 5 -12.67 12.31 -24.87
C GLY A 5 -11.15 12.20 -24.92
N LYS A 6 -10.49 12.96 -25.80
CA LYS A 6 -9.02 12.88 -25.98
C LYS A 6 -8.24 13.32 -24.74
N LYS A 7 -8.75 14.33 -24.02
CA LYS A 7 -8.15 14.83 -22.76
C LYS A 7 -8.26 13.81 -21.61
N LEU A 8 -9.36 13.04 -21.57
CA LEU A 8 -9.55 11.98 -20.59
C LEU A 8 -8.60 10.81 -20.85
N ILE A 9 -8.43 10.43 -22.11
CA ILE A 9 -7.50 9.35 -22.51
C ILE A 9 -6.07 9.74 -22.17
N SER A 10 -5.63 10.98 -22.46
CA SER A 10 -4.29 11.43 -22.10
C SER A 10 -4.06 11.48 -20.59
N LEU A 11 -5.06 11.94 -19.82
CA LEU A 11 -4.97 11.99 -18.35
C LEU A 11 -4.87 10.58 -17.74
N PHE A 12 -5.68 9.65 -18.22
CA PHE A 12 -5.64 8.24 -17.79
C PHE A 12 -4.30 7.60 -18.15
N LEU A 13 -3.77 7.87 -19.34
CA LEU A 13 -2.47 7.35 -19.78
C LEU A 13 -1.33 7.86 -18.88
N VAL A 14 -1.30 9.16 -18.59
CA VAL A 14 -0.30 9.77 -17.70
C VAL A 14 -0.40 9.19 -16.29
N PHE A 15 -1.61 9.06 -15.75
CA PHE A 15 -1.84 8.46 -14.44
C PHE A 15 -1.38 7.00 -14.38
N SER A 16 -1.72 6.20 -15.40
CA SER A 16 -1.29 4.81 -15.50
C SER A 16 0.24 4.70 -15.55
N LEU A 17 0.89 5.57 -16.34
CA LEU A 17 2.34 5.60 -16.46
C LEU A 17 3.03 5.97 -15.13
N MET A 18 2.47 6.94 -14.38
CA MET A 18 2.96 7.31 -13.05
C MET A 18 2.75 6.20 -12.01
N MET A 19 1.65 5.44 -12.10
CA MET A 19 1.41 4.30 -11.22
C MET A 19 2.34 3.12 -11.54
N LEU A 20 2.65 2.90 -12.82
CA LEU A 20 3.58 1.87 -13.26
C LEU A 20 5.02 2.19 -12.84
N SER A 21 5.43 3.46 -12.88
CA SER A 21 6.78 3.87 -12.44
C SER A 21 7.01 3.69 -10.94
N ALA A 22 5.95 3.73 -10.11
CA ALA A 22 6.06 3.44 -8.68
C ALA A 22 6.52 1.99 -8.39
N ASN A 23 6.14 1.02 -9.23
CA ASN A 23 6.58 -0.37 -9.09
C ASN A 23 8.03 -0.59 -9.56
N LEU A 24 8.59 0.35 -10.33
CA LEU A 24 9.98 0.32 -10.79
C LEU A 24 10.95 0.95 -9.78
N TYR A 25 10.45 1.54 -8.68
CA TYR A 25 11.30 1.91 -7.57
C TYR A 25 11.97 0.65 -7.05
N ALA A 26 13.27 0.51 -7.33
CA ALA A 26 14.05 -0.67 -7.02
C ALA A 26 13.81 -1.02 -5.54
N LYS A 27 13.06 -2.11 -5.32
CA LYS A 27 12.80 -2.61 -3.99
C LYS A 27 14.15 -2.94 -3.39
N GLU A 28 14.63 -2.12 -2.46
CA GLU A 28 15.79 -2.43 -1.65
C GLU A 28 15.66 -3.88 -1.22
N ARG A 29 16.69 -4.69 -1.51
CA ARG A 29 16.73 -6.08 -1.07
C ARG A 29 16.89 -6.07 0.44
N ARG A 30 15.78 -5.82 1.14
CA ARG A 30 15.73 -5.92 2.58
C ARG A 30 15.77 -7.39 2.94
N GLY A 31 16.71 -7.74 3.80
CA GLY A 31 16.83 -9.06 4.38
C GLY A 31 15.62 -9.44 5.23
N ALA A 32 15.59 -10.68 5.69
CA ALA A 32 14.59 -11.11 6.65
C ALA A 32 14.84 -10.43 8.00
N LYS A 33 13.82 -9.81 8.60
CA LYS A 33 13.90 -9.35 9.99
C LYS A 33 13.89 -10.55 10.93
N LEU A 34 14.88 -10.65 11.79
CA LEU A 34 15.07 -11.75 12.72
C LEU A 34 15.09 -11.25 14.17
N ILE A 35 14.63 -12.10 15.07
CA ILE A 35 14.89 -12.03 16.51
C ILE A 35 15.67 -13.28 16.86
N ILE A 36 16.94 -13.11 17.21
CA ILE A 36 17.82 -14.19 17.64
C ILE A 36 17.88 -14.19 19.15
N THR A 37 17.61 -15.35 19.75
CA THR A 37 17.82 -15.58 21.18
C THR A 37 19.09 -16.40 21.33
N LYS A 38 20.09 -15.84 22.01
CA LYS A 38 21.33 -16.52 22.37
C LYS A 38 21.11 -17.51 23.52
N LYS A 39 22.08 -18.41 23.71
CA LYS A 39 22.10 -19.38 24.82
C LYS A 39 22.21 -18.73 26.20
N ASP A 40 22.80 -17.53 26.27
CA ASP A 40 22.86 -16.71 27.49
C ASP A 40 21.54 -15.96 27.79
N GLY A 41 20.51 -16.12 26.95
CA GLY A 41 19.22 -15.46 27.07
C GLY A 41 19.13 -14.07 26.43
N GLN A 42 20.24 -13.51 25.92
CA GLN A 42 20.22 -12.23 25.23
C GLN A 42 19.44 -12.32 23.92
N GLN A 43 18.69 -11.27 23.61
CA GLN A 43 17.94 -11.15 22.35
C GLN A 43 18.55 -10.08 21.47
N ILE A 44 18.85 -10.46 20.23
CA ILE A 44 19.35 -9.56 19.19
C ILE A 44 18.27 -9.45 18.11
N LYS A 45 17.87 -8.22 17.81
CA LYS A 45 16.90 -7.92 16.76
C LYS A 45 17.64 -7.26 15.60
N GLY A 46 17.40 -7.72 14.38
CA GLY A 46 18.06 -7.15 13.22
C GLY A 46 17.56 -7.69 11.90
N GLU A 47 18.11 -7.17 10.81
CA GLU A 47 17.83 -7.63 9.46
C GLU A 47 18.99 -8.51 8.96
N LEU A 48 18.69 -9.70 8.45
CA LEU A 48 19.70 -10.62 7.94
C LEU A 48 20.34 -10.09 6.65
N ILE A 49 21.63 -9.75 6.71
CA ILE A 49 22.41 -9.31 5.55
C ILE A 49 22.97 -10.52 4.80
N THR A 50 23.70 -11.39 5.50
CA THR A 50 24.33 -12.57 4.92
C THR A 50 24.52 -13.70 5.92
N VAL A 51 24.61 -14.93 5.42
CA VAL A 51 24.87 -16.14 6.19
C VAL A 51 26.28 -16.62 5.85
N LYS A 52 27.14 -16.70 6.85
CA LYS A 52 28.47 -17.31 6.76
C LYS A 52 28.43 -18.72 7.36
N PRO A 53 29.43 -19.59 7.09
CA PRO A 53 29.42 -20.97 7.58
C PRO A 53 29.24 -21.10 9.10
N ASN A 54 29.81 -20.19 9.88
CA ASN A 54 29.77 -20.22 11.35
C ASN A 54 29.08 -19.00 11.97
N SER A 55 28.55 -18.08 11.18
CA SER A 55 27.98 -16.83 11.72
C SER A 55 26.91 -16.21 10.85
N LEU A 56 26.04 -15.44 11.48
CA LEU A 56 25.01 -14.65 10.84
C LEU A 56 25.38 -13.17 10.94
N LEU A 57 25.35 -12.46 9.82
CA LEU A 57 25.54 -11.02 9.78
C LEU A 57 24.17 -10.33 9.78
N LEU A 58 23.91 -9.54 10.81
CA LEU A 58 22.66 -8.81 11.02
C LEU A 58 22.91 -7.32 11.01
N LEU A 59 22.02 -6.56 10.40
CA LEU A 59 21.92 -5.12 10.61
C LEU A 59 21.04 -4.86 11.83
N ASN A 60 21.62 -4.34 12.91
CA ASN A 60 20.85 -3.98 14.10
C ASN A 60 19.95 -2.76 13.84
N THR A 61 18.99 -2.48 14.73
CA THR A 61 18.12 -1.29 14.68
C THR A 61 18.88 0.03 14.72
N GLU A 62 20.12 0.04 15.23
CA GLU A 62 21.03 1.20 15.22
C GLU A 62 21.78 1.39 13.89
N GLY A 63 21.56 0.51 12.90
CA GLY A 63 22.28 0.55 11.61
C GLY A 63 23.72 0.03 11.69
N LYS A 64 24.07 -0.71 12.76
CA LYS A 64 25.37 -1.35 12.93
C LYS A 64 25.32 -2.81 12.52
N ASP A 65 26.39 -3.27 11.88
CA ASP A 65 26.60 -4.67 11.53
C ASP A 65 26.99 -5.48 12.77
N VAL A 66 26.24 -6.54 13.05
CA VAL A 66 26.44 -7.45 14.18
C VAL A 66 26.62 -8.86 13.64
N SER A 67 27.77 -9.46 13.92
CA SER A 67 28.03 -10.87 13.64
C SER A 67 27.67 -11.71 14.86
N VAL A 68 26.80 -12.70 14.67
CA VAL A 68 26.40 -13.64 15.72
C VAL A 68 26.88 -15.04 15.34
N ASP A 69 27.68 -15.67 16.19
CA ASP A 69 28.15 -17.04 15.98
C ASP A 69 26.97 -18.03 16.13
N ILE A 70 26.89 -19.01 15.22
CA ILE A 70 25.85 -20.05 15.25
C ILE A 70 25.95 -20.88 16.53
N ALA A 71 27.16 -21.06 17.08
CA ALA A 71 27.37 -21.79 18.33
C ALA A 71 26.66 -21.13 19.53
N ASP A 72 26.44 -19.82 19.48
CA ASP A 72 25.80 -19.06 20.56
C ASP A 72 24.28 -18.97 20.43
N ILE A 73 23.72 -19.42 19.31
CA ILE A 73 22.28 -19.29 19.01
C ILE A 73 21.50 -20.42 19.67
N ASN A 74 20.41 -20.05 20.35
CA ASN A 74 19.41 -20.99 20.86
C ASN A 74 18.19 -21.05 19.93
N VAL A 75 17.60 -19.89 19.59
CA VAL A 75 16.38 -19.80 18.77
C VAL A 75 16.49 -18.66 17.77
N ILE A 76 16.09 -18.90 16.52
CA ILE A 76 15.92 -17.88 15.48
C ILE A 76 14.43 -17.75 15.17
N ARG A 77 13.88 -16.54 15.34
CA ARG A 77 12.50 -16.23 14.92
C ARG A 77 12.51 -15.25 13.74
N ILE A 78 11.81 -15.62 12.67
CA ILE A 78 11.59 -14.73 11.52
C ILE A 78 10.39 -13.85 11.80
N VAL A 79 10.59 -12.53 11.81
CA VAL A 79 9.53 -11.55 12.00
C VAL A 79 8.95 -11.20 10.63
N LYS A 80 7.79 -11.78 10.31
CA LYS A 80 7.05 -11.43 9.10
C LYS A 80 6.29 -10.12 9.32
N LYS A 81 6.45 -9.14 8.40
CA LYS A 81 5.60 -7.94 8.40
C LYS A 81 4.15 -8.38 8.14
N SER A 82 3.23 -8.07 9.06
CA SER A 82 1.82 -8.43 8.88
C SER A 82 1.18 -7.50 7.85
N MET A 83 0.66 -8.04 6.74
CA MET A 83 -0.09 -7.26 5.74
C MET A 83 -1.49 -6.83 6.21
N TYR A 84 -1.93 -7.31 7.38
CA TYR A 84 -3.27 -7.06 7.92
C TYR A 84 -3.59 -5.56 8.07
N ARG A 85 -2.63 -4.76 8.56
CA ARG A 85 -2.82 -3.31 8.73
C ARG A 85 -2.95 -2.55 7.41
N MET A 86 -2.22 -3.00 6.39
CA MET A 86 -2.34 -2.47 5.03
C MET A 86 -3.72 -2.81 4.44
N GLY A 87 -4.17 -4.06 4.57
CA GLY A 87 -5.50 -4.47 4.13
C GLY A 87 -6.62 -3.69 4.83
N MET A 88 -6.49 -3.47 6.13
CA MET A 88 -7.47 -2.72 6.90
C MET A 88 -7.54 -1.24 6.47
N GLY A 89 -6.39 -0.60 6.21
CA GLY A 89 -6.35 0.77 5.70
C GLY A 89 -7.04 0.91 4.34
N MET A 90 -6.82 -0.02 3.41
CA MET A 90 -7.47 -0.05 2.11
C MET A 90 -8.99 -0.21 2.21
N VAL A 91 -9.48 -1.08 3.10
CA VAL A 91 -10.91 -1.29 3.32
C VAL A 91 -11.57 -0.05 3.91
N ILE A 92 -10.98 0.53 4.96
CA ILE A 92 -11.52 1.73 5.61
C ILE A 92 -11.54 2.91 4.64
N GLY A 93 -10.44 3.15 3.94
CA GLY A 93 -10.34 4.22 2.95
C GLY A 93 -11.31 4.02 1.78
N GLY A 94 -11.44 2.78 1.29
CA GLY A 94 -12.36 2.46 0.21
C GLY A 94 -13.81 2.66 0.57
N LEU A 95 -14.25 2.16 1.73
CA LEU A 95 -15.64 2.28 2.17
C LEU A 95 -16.03 3.72 2.48
N THR A 96 -15.16 4.47 3.17
CA THR A 96 -15.43 5.89 3.48
C THR A 96 -15.53 6.72 2.20
N ALA A 97 -14.60 6.54 1.27
CA ALA A 97 -14.59 7.30 0.03
C ALA A 97 -15.72 6.87 -0.94
N ALA A 98 -16.06 5.58 -0.98
CA ALA A 98 -17.21 5.11 -1.74
C ALA A 98 -18.53 5.66 -1.19
N GLY A 99 -18.69 5.71 0.14
CA GLY A 99 -19.84 6.32 0.79
C GLY A 99 -19.98 7.81 0.46
N ILE A 100 -18.88 8.57 0.54
CA ILE A 100 -18.86 9.99 0.16
C ILE A 100 -19.16 10.17 -1.33
N GLY A 101 -18.57 9.34 -2.20
CA GLY A 101 -18.81 9.38 -3.65
C GLY A 101 -20.26 9.07 -4.02
N ALA A 102 -20.88 8.11 -3.33
CA ALA A 102 -22.30 7.80 -3.49
C ALA A 102 -23.19 8.96 -3.04
N LEU A 103 -22.92 9.56 -1.87
CA LEU A 103 -23.67 10.73 -1.36
C LEU A 103 -23.60 11.93 -2.33
N ILE A 104 -22.41 12.21 -2.87
CA ILE A 104 -22.23 13.28 -3.87
C ILE A 104 -23.00 12.94 -5.17
N GLY A 105 -22.99 11.67 -5.58
CA GLY A 105 -23.74 11.19 -6.74
C GLY A 105 -25.26 11.32 -6.59
N PHE A 106 -25.79 10.99 -5.41
CA PHE A 106 -27.22 11.14 -5.09
C PHE A 106 -27.63 12.60 -4.88
N SER A 107 -26.78 13.44 -4.29
CA SER A 107 -27.11 14.83 -4.00
C SER A 107 -27.14 15.74 -5.24
N LYS A 108 -26.51 15.34 -6.36
CA LYS A 108 -26.58 16.03 -7.66
C LYS A 108 -27.70 15.48 -8.56
N GLY A 109 -28.85 15.20 -7.95
CA GLY A 109 -30.06 14.72 -8.63
C GLY A 109 -30.43 15.59 -9.83
N ASP A 110 -30.89 14.92 -10.90
CA ASP A 110 -31.52 15.37 -12.15
C ASP A 110 -31.31 16.81 -12.62
N ASP A 111 -30.11 17.37 -12.45
CA ASP A 111 -29.74 18.61 -13.08
C ASP A 111 -29.53 18.34 -14.58
N PRO A 112 -30.42 18.81 -15.48
CA PRO A 112 -30.37 18.48 -16.91
C PRO A 112 -29.12 19.05 -17.58
N ASN A 113 -28.47 20.03 -16.97
CA ASN A 113 -27.21 20.62 -17.45
C ASN A 113 -25.97 19.74 -17.19
N LEU A 114 -26.01 18.82 -16.21
CA LEU A 114 -24.96 17.82 -15.97
C LEU A 114 -25.26 16.45 -16.62
N ALA A 115 -26.49 16.25 -17.10
CA ALA A 115 -26.89 15.09 -17.91
C ALA A 115 -26.18 15.02 -19.29
N ILE A 116 -25.58 16.14 -19.75
CA ILE A 116 -24.99 16.30 -21.09
C ILE A 116 -23.57 15.72 -21.21
N GLN A 117 -23.30 14.51 -20.70
CA GLN A 117 -22.10 13.82 -21.20
C GLN A 117 -22.14 12.30 -21.25
N TRP A 118 -22.98 11.62 -20.46
CA TRP A 118 -23.04 10.15 -20.46
C TRP A 118 -24.45 9.52 -20.36
N GLY A 119 -25.54 10.29 -20.23
CA GLY A 119 -26.91 9.75 -20.23
C GLY A 119 -27.26 8.78 -19.09
N LEU A 120 -26.49 8.80 -18.00
CA LEU A 120 -26.67 7.89 -16.85
C LEU A 120 -27.75 8.39 -15.88
N THR A 121 -28.59 7.46 -15.40
CA THR A 121 -29.56 7.68 -14.31
C THR A 121 -28.85 8.11 -13.02
N ALA A 122 -29.58 8.69 -12.07
CA ALA A 122 -29.02 9.08 -10.76
C ALA A 122 -28.26 7.93 -10.06
N GLU A 123 -28.80 6.71 -10.17
CA GLU A 123 -28.16 5.48 -9.68
C GLU A 123 -26.84 5.17 -10.42
N GLY A 124 -26.81 5.33 -11.75
CA GLY A 124 -25.60 5.15 -12.55
C GLY A 124 -24.51 6.17 -12.22
N LYS A 125 -24.88 7.42 -11.89
CA LYS A 125 -23.94 8.44 -11.42
C LYS A 125 -23.39 8.11 -10.03
N ALA A 126 -24.25 7.70 -9.09
CA ALA A 126 -23.82 7.30 -7.75
C ALA A 126 -22.83 6.13 -7.78
N LEU A 127 -23.06 5.14 -8.67
CA LEU A 127 -22.15 4.03 -8.87
C LEU A 127 -20.80 4.48 -9.43
N VAL A 128 -20.79 5.30 -10.49
CA VAL A 128 -19.54 5.76 -11.14
C VAL A 128 -18.73 6.66 -10.21
N TYR A 129 -19.38 7.61 -9.53
CA TYR A 129 -18.70 8.47 -8.56
C TYR A 129 -18.25 7.69 -7.32
N GLY A 130 -19.06 6.74 -6.84
CA GLY A 130 -18.70 5.83 -5.74
C GLY A 130 -17.49 4.98 -6.07
N LEU A 131 -17.37 4.45 -7.29
CA LEU A 131 -16.21 3.68 -7.74
C LEU A 131 -14.96 4.54 -7.94
N LEU A 132 -15.09 5.72 -8.54
CA LEU A 132 -13.94 6.62 -8.75
C LEU A 132 -13.39 7.15 -7.44
N VAL A 133 -14.26 7.64 -6.56
CA VAL A 133 -13.86 8.19 -5.25
C VAL A 133 -13.47 7.05 -4.31
N GLY A 134 -14.19 5.93 -4.33
CA GLY A 134 -13.85 4.70 -3.61
C GLY A 134 -12.47 4.16 -3.99
N GLY A 135 -12.13 4.14 -5.28
CA GLY A 135 -10.81 3.75 -5.76
C GLY A 135 -9.69 4.67 -5.23
N LEU A 136 -9.94 5.99 -5.19
CA LEU A 136 -9.01 6.94 -4.57
C LEU A 136 -8.88 6.71 -3.05
N GLY A 137 -9.98 6.36 -2.38
CA GLY A 137 -9.99 6.01 -0.96
C GLY A 137 -9.21 4.74 -0.65
N ILE A 138 -9.36 3.70 -1.47
CA ILE A 138 -8.58 2.46 -1.35
C ILE A 138 -7.08 2.78 -1.49
N PHE A 139 -6.73 3.63 -2.46
CA PHE A 139 -5.35 4.04 -2.69
C PHE A 139 -4.76 4.81 -1.50
N LEU A 140 -5.44 5.86 -1.04
CA LEU A 140 -5.00 6.66 0.11
C LEU A 140 -4.97 5.85 1.42
N GLY A 141 -5.99 5.02 1.63
CA GLY A 141 -6.06 4.11 2.78
C GLY A 141 -4.95 3.06 2.77
N GLY A 142 -4.56 2.57 1.59
CA GLY A 142 -3.41 1.69 1.42
C GLY A 142 -2.08 2.36 1.79
N ILE A 143 -1.87 3.61 1.36
CA ILE A 143 -0.66 4.38 1.71
C ILE A 143 -0.57 4.57 3.23
N ILE A 144 -1.66 5.01 3.88
CA ILE A 144 -1.69 5.20 5.34
C ILE A 144 -1.47 3.87 6.08
N GLY A 145 -2.10 2.80 5.60
CA GLY A 145 -1.94 1.45 6.18
C GLY A 145 -0.53 0.88 6.06
N VAL A 146 0.24 1.28 5.03
CA VAL A 146 1.65 0.91 4.87
C VAL A 146 2.57 1.72 5.80
N ILE A 147 2.26 3.00 6.04
CA ILE A 147 3.05 3.87 6.93
C ILE A 147 2.86 3.49 8.41
N ALA A 148 1.64 3.11 8.80
CA ALA A 148 1.30 2.76 10.18
C ALA A 148 1.72 1.34 10.61
N GLY A 149 2.38 0.56 9.73
CA GLY A 149 2.77 -0.83 9.98
C GLY A 149 4.19 -1.15 9.56
#